data_AF-A0A1V2P320-F1
#
_entry.id   AF-A0A1V2P320-F1
#
_cell.length_a   1.000
_cell.length_b   1.000
_cell.length_c   1.000
_cell.angle_alpha   90.00
_cell.angle_beta   90.00
_cell.angle_gamma   90.00
#
_symmetry.space_group_name_H-M   'P 1'
#
loop_
_entity.id
_entity.type
_entity.pdbx_description
1 polymer ?
#
loop_
_entity_poly.entity_id
_entity_poly.type
_entity_poly.pdbx_seq_one_letter_code
_entity_poly.pdbx_strand_id
1 'polypeptide(L)'
;MGSTPEQREALVRELYDKYRRPLLAYALRSVGGDLQRAEDVVQETLLRAWRNADTLSADQAGPWLYTVTRNLIVSGYRRQGARVTEVPMPPQDLPHTDGDFDRVLQSWQIAEAMRALSKEHRAVIGELFFRRRTVAEAASVLGIPPGTVKSRSFYALRALRDALEERGVTEP
;
A
#
# COMPACT_ATOMS: atom_id res chain seq x y z
N MET A 1 27.71 -9.22 14.83
CA MET A 1 26.97 -9.39 16.10
C MET A 1 25.54 -8.95 15.82
N GLY A 2 24.56 -9.84 15.94
CA GLY A 2 23.14 -9.49 15.73
C GLY A 2 22.59 -8.68 16.91
N SER A 3 21.50 -7.94 16.72
CA SER A 3 20.86 -7.16 17.78
C SER A 3 20.36 -8.08 18.89
N THR A 4 20.51 -7.67 20.15
CA THR A 4 19.99 -8.42 21.30
C THR A 4 18.44 -8.39 21.30
N PRO A 5 17.77 -9.33 21.97
CA PRO A 5 16.32 -9.32 22.10
C PRO A 5 15.76 -7.98 22.62
N GLU A 6 16.43 -7.34 23.58
CA GLU A 6 15.99 -6.04 24.11
C GLU A 6 16.10 -4.93 23.06
N GLN A 7 17.17 -4.93 22.26
CA GLN A 7 17.34 -3.96 21.17
C GLN A 7 16.26 -4.12 20.09
N ARG A 8 15.89 -5.36 19.77
CA ARG A 8 14.81 -5.64 18.80
C ARG A 8 13.45 -5.21 19.33
N GLU A 9 13.19 -5.42 20.64
CA GLU A 9 11.96 -4.94 21.28
C GLU A 9 11.88 -3.42 21.25
N ALA A 10 12.96 -2.72 21.63
CA ALA A 10 13.02 -1.27 21.64
C ALA A 10 12.72 -0.67 20.26
N LEU A 11 13.35 -1.22 19.21
CA LEU A 11 13.07 -0.82 17.82
C LEU A 11 11.59 -1.00 17.47
N VAL A 12 11.02 -2.17 17.73
CA VAL A 12 9.63 -2.46 17.34
C VAL A 12 8.63 -1.62 18.14
N ARG A 13 8.93 -1.30 19.40
CA ARG A 13 8.13 -0.38 20.21
C ARG A 13 8.12 1.02 19.58
N GLU A 14 9.29 1.53 19.21
CA GLU A 14 9.40 2.81 18.51
C GLU A 14 8.62 2.81 17.18
N LEU A 15 8.75 1.74 16.40
CA LEU A 15 7.99 1.57 15.15
C LEU A 15 6.49 1.50 15.39
N TYR A 16 6.04 0.82 16.46
CA TYR A 16 4.64 0.73 16.83
C TYR A 16 4.07 2.11 17.16
N ASP A 17 4.73 2.85 18.04
CA ASP A 17 4.28 4.18 18.48
C ASP A 17 4.19 5.15 17.29
N LYS A 18 5.16 5.08 16.38
CA LYS A 18 5.23 5.93 15.20
C LYS A 18 4.28 5.53 14.06
N TYR A 19 4.15 4.23 13.78
CA TYR A 19 3.52 3.76 12.54
C TYR A 19 2.20 2.99 12.72
N ARG A 20 1.82 2.57 13.93
CA ARG A 20 0.57 1.81 14.14
C ARG A 20 -0.64 2.51 13.56
N ARG A 21 -0.89 3.77 13.94
CA ARG A 21 -2.04 4.54 13.47
C ARG A 21 -2.06 4.74 11.95
N PRO A 22 -1.00 5.24 11.31
CA PRO A 22 -1.02 5.45 9.86
C PRO A 22 -1.08 4.13 9.07
N LEU A 23 -0.42 3.06 9.53
CA LEU A 23 -0.53 1.73 8.89
C LEU A 23 -1.93 1.14 9.03
N LEU A 24 -2.57 1.28 10.19
CA LEU A 24 -3.94 0.81 10.40
C LEU A 24 -4.93 1.56 9.49
N ALA A 25 -4.81 2.89 9.39
CA ALA A 25 -5.64 3.69 8.49
C ALA A 25 -5.43 3.32 7.01
N TYR A 26 -4.19 3.03 6.61
CA TYR A 26 -3.88 2.53 5.27
C TYR A 26 -4.48 1.13 5.03
N ALA A 27 -4.31 0.21 5.98
CA ALA A 27 -4.82 -1.15 5.90
C ALA A 27 -6.35 -1.17 5.84
N LEU A 28 -7.05 -0.44 6.72
CA LEU A 28 -8.51 -0.31 6.74
C LEU A 28 -9.08 0.11 5.38
N ARG A 29 -8.54 1.18 4.79
CA ARG A 29 -8.93 1.64 3.45
C ARG A 29 -8.67 0.57 2.39
N SER A 30 -7.57 -0.18 2.54
CA SER A 30 -7.17 -1.17 1.58
C SER A 30 -7.97 -2.47 1.65
N VAL A 31 -8.52 -2.82 2.82
CA VAL A 31 -9.29 -4.06 3.07
C VAL A 31 -10.81 -3.86 3.04
N GLY A 32 -11.30 -2.66 2.70
CA GLY A 32 -12.73 -2.38 2.61
C GLY A 32 -13.41 -2.11 3.96
N GLY A 33 -12.66 -1.66 4.97
CA GLY A 33 -13.21 -1.29 6.28
C GLY A 33 -13.23 -2.42 7.32
N ASP A 34 -12.78 -3.62 6.99
CA ASP A 34 -12.63 -4.73 7.94
C ASP A 34 -11.52 -4.43 8.96
N LEU A 35 -11.91 -4.07 10.20
CA LEU A 35 -10.98 -3.70 11.26
C LEU A 35 -10.10 -4.86 11.70
N GLN A 36 -10.69 -6.04 11.91
CA GLN A 36 -9.94 -7.21 12.39
C GLN A 36 -8.85 -7.58 11.40
N ARG A 37 -9.18 -7.62 10.11
CA ARG A 37 -8.20 -7.91 9.07
C ARG A 37 -7.13 -6.83 8.94
N ALA A 38 -7.49 -5.57 9.13
CA ALA A 38 -6.53 -4.47 9.12
C ALA A 38 -5.54 -4.58 10.28
N GLU A 39 -6.03 -4.90 11.49
CA GLU A 39 -5.19 -5.12 12.67
C GLU A 39 -4.23 -6.31 12.50
N ASP A 40 -4.73 -7.44 11.97
CA ASP A 40 -3.90 -8.62 11.68
C ASP A 40 -2.75 -8.29 10.73
N VAL A 41 -3.03 -7.50 9.67
CA VAL A 41 -2.01 -7.04 8.73
C VAL A 41 -0.97 -6.18 9.43
N VAL A 42 -1.37 -5.22 10.26
CA VAL A 42 -0.43 -4.35 10.99
C VAL A 42 0.43 -5.15 11.96
N GLN A 43 -0.17 -6.09 12.70
CA GLN A 43 0.55 -6.96 13.63
C GLN A 43 1.57 -7.82 12.89
N GLU A 44 1.20 -8.49 11.81
CA GLU A 44 2.13 -9.30 11.01
C GLU A 44 3.23 -8.44 10.37
N THR A 45 2.94 -7.20 9.95
CA THR A 45 3.97 -6.25 9.50
C THR A 45 5.00 -5.96 10.59
N LEU A 46 4.57 -5.68 11.82
CA LEU A 46 5.47 -5.41 12.94
C LEU A 46 6.24 -6.65 13.40
N LEU A 47 5.62 -7.83 13.37
CA LEU A 47 6.30 -9.11 13.62
C LEU A 47 7.42 -9.35 12.60
N ARG A 48 7.19 -9.01 11.31
CA ARG A 48 8.25 -9.06 10.30
C ARG A 48 9.33 -8.02 10.55
N ALA A 49 8.98 -6.84 11.04
CA ALA A 49 9.95 -5.82 11.42
C ALA A 49 10.88 -6.34 12.53
N TRP A 50 10.30 -6.97 13.57
CA TRP A 50 11.06 -7.62 14.64
C TRP A 50 12.06 -8.67 14.12
N ARG A 51 11.62 -9.51 13.17
CA ARG A 51 12.47 -10.54 12.54
C ARG A 51 13.60 -9.95 11.68
N ASN A 52 13.44 -8.72 11.19
CA ASN A 52 14.41 -8.04 10.34
C ASN A 52 15.10 -6.86 11.06
N ALA A 53 15.01 -6.81 12.39
CA ALA A 53 15.48 -5.69 13.21
C ALA A 53 16.97 -5.38 13.00
N ASP A 54 17.79 -6.39 12.71
CA ASP A 54 19.22 -6.22 12.45
C ASP A 54 19.52 -5.39 11.18
N THR A 55 18.53 -5.22 10.29
CA THR A 55 18.65 -4.51 9.00
C THR A 55 17.76 -3.28 8.88
N LEU A 56 16.95 -3.02 9.91
CA LEU A 56 15.95 -1.95 9.93
C LEU A 56 16.38 -0.84 10.88
N SER A 57 16.21 0.39 10.43
CA SER A 57 16.37 1.59 11.25
C SER A 57 15.04 2.34 11.34
N ALA A 58 14.70 2.86 12.53
CA ALA A 58 13.38 3.44 12.80
C ALA A 58 13.06 4.71 11.99
N ASP A 59 14.10 5.46 11.62
CA ASP A 59 14.04 6.64 10.76
C ASP A 59 13.68 6.28 9.31
N GLN A 60 14.13 5.12 8.81
CA GLN A 60 13.99 4.70 7.41
C GLN A 60 13.01 3.53 7.20
N ALA A 61 12.42 2.99 8.27
CA ALA A 61 11.54 1.83 8.21
C ALA A 61 10.21 2.07 7.48
N GLY A 62 9.74 3.33 7.40
CA GLY A 62 8.42 3.68 6.85
C GLY A 62 8.12 3.03 5.48
N PRO A 63 8.92 3.29 4.43
CA PRO A 63 8.72 2.68 3.11
C PRO A 63 8.70 1.14 3.13
N TRP A 64 9.55 0.53 3.96
CA TRP A 64 9.60 -0.92 4.12
C TRP A 64 8.31 -1.45 4.77
N LEU A 65 7.83 -0.81 5.84
CA LEU A 65 6.60 -1.18 6.54
C LEU A 65 5.38 -1.11 5.62
N TYR A 66 5.25 -0.05 4.82
CA TYR A 66 4.17 0.07 3.83
C TYR A 66 4.27 -0.99 2.72
N THR A 67 5.50 -1.32 2.29
CA THR A 67 5.72 -2.40 1.31
C THR A 67 5.26 -3.75 1.85
N VAL A 68 5.63 -4.09 3.08
CA VAL A 68 5.22 -5.33 3.74
C VAL A 68 3.71 -5.38 3.93
N THR A 69 3.12 -4.30 4.45
CA THR A 69 1.67 -4.14 4.64
C THR A 69 0.90 -4.36 3.35
N ARG A 70 1.32 -3.71 2.26
CA ARG A 70 0.72 -3.89 0.93
C ARG A 70 0.81 -5.34 0.46
N ASN A 71 1.97 -5.97 0.61
CA ASN A 71 2.16 -7.36 0.16
C ASN A 71 1.26 -8.34 0.94
N LEU A 72 1.11 -8.13 2.25
CA LEU A 72 0.19 -8.90 3.09
C LEU A 72 -1.26 -8.74 2.62
N ILE A 73 -1.71 -7.51 2.38
CA ILE A 73 -3.06 -7.21 1.87
C ILE A 73 -3.29 -7.93 0.54
N VAL A 74 -2.40 -7.73 -0.44
CA VAL A 74 -2.47 -8.38 -1.76
C VAL A 74 -2.56 -9.90 -1.63
N SER A 75 -1.70 -10.50 -0.80
CA SER A 75 -1.71 -11.96 -0.57
C SER A 75 -2.98 -12.46 0.11
N GLY A 76 -3.55 -11.68 1.03
CA GLY A 76 -4.80 -12.00 1.73
C GLY A 76 -6.01 -11.97 0.81
N TYR A 77 -6.10 -10.97 -0.07
CA TYR A 77 -7.19 -10.89 -1.07
C TYR A 77 -7.25 -12.13 -1.95
N ARG A 78 -6.09 -12.68 -2.31
CA ARG A 78 -6.01 -13.92 -3.10
C ARG A 78 -6.53 -15.14 -2.35
N ARG A 79 -6.17 -15.28 -1.06
CA ARG A 79 -6.67 -16.39 -0.24
C ARG A 79 -8.18 -16.35 -0.04
N GLN A 80 -8.76 -15.16 0.02
CA GLN A 80 -10.21 -14.98 0.09
C GLN A 80 -10.87 -15.25 -1.26
N GLY A 81 -10.33 -14.77 -2.39
CA GLY A 81 -10.88 -15.06 -3.72
C GLY A 81 -10.83 -16.54 -4.13
N ALA A 82 -9.90 -17.31 -3.56
CA ALA A 82 -9.81 -18.76 -3.75
C ALA A 82 -10.74 -19.57 -2.84
N ARG A 83 -11.27 -18.96 -1.77
CA ARG A 83 -12.31 -19.55 -0.91
C ARG A 83 -13.64 -18.94 -1.33
N VAL A 84 -14.49 -19.71 -2.01
CA VAL A 84 -15.87 -19.29 -2.26
C VAL A 84 -16.51 -18.97 -0.91
N THR A 85 -16.66 -17.69 -0.62
CA THR A 85 -17.35 -17.22 0.57
C THR A 85 -18.76 -16.90 0.08
N GLU A 86 -19.75 -17.67 0.55
CA GLU A 86 -21.14 -17.27 0.44
C GLU A 86 -21.30 -15.92 1.16
N VAL A 87 -21.67 -14.89 0.41
CA VAL A 87 -21.91 -13.55 0.95
C VAL A 87 -23.42 -13.46 1.19
N PRO A 88 -23.90 -13.35 2.44
CA PRO A 88 -25.23 -12.80 2.68
C PRO A 88 -25.20 -11.35 2.16
N MET A 89 -26.04 -11.02 1.17
CA MET A 89 -26.17 -9.62 0.72
C MET A 89 -26.61 -8.76 1.90
N PRO A 90 -25.79 -7.80 2.37
CA PRO A 90 -26.30 -6.76 3.25
C PRO A 90 -27.18 -5.80 2.43
N PRO A 91 -28.11 -5.06 3.08
CA PRO A 91 -28.85 -4.00 2.42
C PRO A 91 -27.90 -3.00 1.76
N GLN A 92 -28.21 -2.60 0.53
CA GLN A 92 -27.48 -1.55 -0.16
C GLN A 92 -27.79 -0.20 0.47
N ASP A 93 -27.09 0.12 1.55
CA ASP A 93 -26.97 1.51 1.99
C ASP A 93 -25.91 2.15 1.09
N LEU A 94 -26.38 2.74 -0.02
CA LEU A 94 -25.61 3.72 -0.78
C LEU A 94 -25.23 4.84 0.20
N PRO A 95 -23.94 5.12 0.45
CA PRO A 95 -23.57 6.23 1.29
C PRO A 95 -24.10 7.52 0.64
N HIS A 96 -24.92 8.27 1.39
CA HIS A 96 -25.30 9.64 1.06
C HIS A 96 -24.01 10.48 0.94
N THR A 97 -23.72 10.98 -0.25
CA THR A 97 -22.50 11.76 -0.53
C THR A 97 -22.72 13.25 -0.27
N ASP A 98 -23.01 13.63 0.97
CA ASP A 98 -22.87 15.04 1.37
C ASP A 98 -21.40 15.32 1.68
N GLY A 99 -20.67 15.76 0.65
CA GLY A 99 -19.23 16.06 0.67
C GLY A 99 -18.50 15.83 -0.68
N ASP A 100 -19.26 15.79 -1.78
CA ASP A 100 -18.82 15.17 -3.05
C ASP A 100 -17.82 16.01 -3.86
N PHE A 101 -17.88 17.35 -3.78
CA PHE A 101 -17.11 18.19 -4.71
C PHE A 101 -15.59 18.06 -4.53
N ASP A 102 -15.09 18.12 -3.30
CA ASP A 102 -13.64 18.00 -3.04
C ASP A 102 -13.11 16.60 -3.37
N ARG A 103 -13.89 15.55 -3.10
CA ARG A 103 -13.51 14.17 -3.45
C ARG A 103 -13.52 13.94 -4.96
N VAL A 104 -14.51 14.47 -5.66
CA VAL A 104 -14.58 14.42 -7.12
C VAL A 104 -13.42 15.20 -7.74
N LEU A 105 -13.11 16.38 -7.21
CA LEU A 105 -11.99 17.21 -7.66
C LEU A 105 -10.65 16.52 -7.44
N GLN A 106 -10.41 15.96 -6.24
CA GLN A 106 -9.20 15.17 -5.97
C GLN A 106 -9.10 13.94 -6.88
N SER A 107 -10.20 13.23 -7.10
CA SER A 107 -10.23 12.07 -8.01
C SER A 107 -9.90 12.47 -9.45
N TRP A 108 -10.39 13.63 -9.91
CA TRP A 108 -10.07 14.18 -11.22
C TRP A 108 -8.59 14.57 -11.33
N GLN A 109 -8.03 15.24 -10.32
CA GLN A 109 -6.61 15.62 -10.29
C GLN A 109 -5.70 14.38 -10.30
N ILE A 110 -6.06 13.31 -9.58
CA ILE A 110 -5.35 12.02 -9.61
C ILE A 110 -5.43 11.39 -11.01
N ALA A 111 -6.61 11.42 -11.66
CA ALA A 111 -6.77 10.90 -13.01
C ALA A 111 -5.90 11.65 -14.03
N GLU A 112 -5.82 12.98 -13.93
CA GLU A 112 -4.94 13.81 -14.75
C GLU A 112 -3.45 13.53 -14.48
N ALA A 113 -3.04 13.42 -13.22
CA ALA A 113 -1.67 13.07 -12.86
C ALA A 113 -1.27 11.68 -13.43
N MET A 114 -2.20 10.71 -13.38
CA MET A 114 -2.03 9.41 -14.03
C MET A 114 -1.93 9.53 -15.56
N ARG A 115 -2.67 10.45 -16.19
CA ARG A 115 -2.60 10.72 -17.64
C ARG A 115 -1.29 11.39 -18.07
N ALA A 116 -0.62 12.12 -17.18
CA ALA A 116 0.68 12.71 -17.43
C ALA A 116 1.83 11.67 -17.44
N LEU A 117 1.65 10.50 -16.81
CA LEU A 117 2.63 9.42 -16.84
C LEU A 117 2.77 8.82 -18.25
N SER A 118 3.99 8.39 -18.60
CA SER A 118 4.23 7.56 -19.79
C SER A 118 3.40 6.29 -19.76
N LYS A 119 3.14 5.69 -20.93
CA LYS A 119 2.34 4.46 -21.03
C LYS A 119 2.93 3.33 -20.19
N GLU A 120 4.25 3.21 -20.18
CA GLU A 120 4.99 2.19 -19.46
C GLU A 120 4.92 2.40 -17.94
N HIS A 121 5.04 3.65 -17.47
CA HIS A 121 4.87 4.01 -16.05
C HIS A 121 3.45 3.72 -15.58
N ARG A 122 2.46 4.20 -16.33
CA ARG A 122 1.04 3.99 -16.03
C ARG A 122 0.67 2.52 -15.98
N ALA A 123 1.20 1.71 -16.91
CA ALA A 123 0.95 0.27 -16.95
C ALA A 123 1.40 -0.42 -15.66
N VAL A 124 2.62 -0.14 -15.19
CA VAL A 124 3.12 -0.74 -13.94
C VAL A 124 2.31 -0.28 -12.73
N ILE A 125 1.91 0.99 -12.66
CA ILE A 125 1.04 1.47 -11.58
C ILE A 125 -0.34 0.79 -11.64
N GLY A 126 -0.91 0.65 -12.83
CA GLY A 126 -2.12 -0.11 -13.11
C GLY A 126 -2.07 -1.50 -12.50
N GLU A 127 -0.99 -2.23 -12.80
CA GLU A 127 -0.83 -3.61 -12.37
C GLU A 127 -0.63 -3.76 -10.87
N LEU A 128 0.21 -2.91 -10.29
CA LEU A 128 0.53 -2.99 -8.87
C LEU A 128 -0.63 -2.46 -8.01
N PHE A 129 -1.18 -1.29 -8.31
CA PHE A 129 -2.09 -0.62 -7.38
C PHE A 129 -3.56 -0.91 -7.67
N PHE A 130 -3.97 -0.93 -8.94
CA PHE A 130 -5.37 -1.15 -9.30
C PHE A 130 -5.72 -2.64 -9.43
N ARG A 131 -4.86 -3.42 -10.07
CA ARG A 131 -5.03 -4.89 -10.19
C ARG A 131 -4.48 -5.66 -8.99
N ARG A 132 -3.84 -4.96 -8.04
CA ARG A 132 -3.30 -5.54 -6.79
C ARG A 132 -2.36 -6.72 -7.06
N ARG A 133 -1.56 -6.67 -8.14
CA ARG A 133 -0.61 -7.73 -8.47
C ARG A 133 0.70 -7.54 -7.69
N THR A 134 1.41 -8.65 -7.51
CA THR A 134 2.80 -8.64 -7.04
C THR A 134 3.74 -8.19 -8.16
N VAL A 135 4.98 -7.86 -7.81
CA VAL A 135 6.02 -7.49 -8.79
C VAL A 135 6.26 -8.61 -9.80
N ALA A 136 6.28 -9.87 -9.36
CA ALA A 136 6.51 -11.02 -10.22
C ALA A 136 5.33 -11.26 -11.20
N GLU A 137 4.10 -11.08 -10.75
CA GLU A 137 2.92 -11.20 -11.61
C GLU A 137 2.82 -10.05 -12.62
N ALA A 138 3.06 -8.82 -12.17
CA ALA A 138 3.13 -7.67 -13.06
C ALA A 138 4.23 -7.85 -14.13
N ALA A 139 5.38 -8.41 -13.75
CA ALA A 139 6.45 -8.76 -14.69
C ALA A 139 5.97 -9.76 -15.74
N SER A 140 5.30 -10.83 -15.31
CA SER A 140 4.75 -11.85 -16.21
C SER A 140 3.69 -11.29 -17.16
N VAL A 141 2.78 -10.44 -16.68
CA VAL A 141 1.71 -9.86 -17.52
C VAL A 141 2.26 -8.85 -18.51
N LEU A 142 3.18 -7.99 -18.07
CA LEU A 142 3.75 -6.93 -18.90
C LEU A 142 4.87 -7.43 -19.82
N GLY A 143 5.31 -8.68 -19.67
CA GLY A 143 6.40 -9.27 -20.47
C GLY A 143 7.76 -8.60 -20.23
N ILE A 144 8.02 -8.13 -19.00
CA ILE A 144 9.26 -7.42 -18.64
C ILE A 144 9.92 -8.04 -17.40
N PRO A 145 11.24 -7.89 -17.20
CA PRO A 145 11.92 -8.40 -16.00
C PRO A 145 11.37 -7.82 -14.69
N PRO A 146 11.36 -8.58 -13.57
CA PRO A 146 10.96 -8.07 -12.26
C PRO A 146 11.78 -6.85 -11.80
N GLY A 147 13.06 -6.80 -12.15
CA GLY A 147 13.92 -5.64 -11.90
C GLY A 147 13.41 -4.39 -12.62
N THR A 148 12.92 -4.53 -13.86
CA THR A 148 12.31 -3.46 -14.64
C THR A 148 10.99 -3.01 -14.04
N VAL A 149 10.15 -3.93 -13.52
CA VAL A 149 8.92 -3.54 -12.80
C VAL A 149 9.28 -2.67 -11.58
N LYS A 150 10.29 -3.09 -10.80
CA LYS A 150 10.74 -2.32 -9.62
C LYS A 150 11.24 -0.93 -10.02
N SER A 151 12.20 -0.83 -10.93
CA SER A 151 12.75 0.47 -11.35
C SER A 151 11.68 1.36 -11.98
N ARG A 152 10.84 0.79 -12.85
CA ARG A 152 9.76 1.53 -13.51
C ARG A 152 8.70 2.01 -12.52
N SER A 153 8.33 1.19 -11.52
CA SER A 153 7.41 1.62 -10.46
C SER A 153 8.00 2.75 -9.60
N PHE A 154 9.30 2.71 -9.32
CA PHE A 154 9.99 3.76 -8.57
C PHE A 154 9.92 5.11 -9.30
N TYR A 155 10.29 5.14 -10.59
CA TYR A 155 10.24 6.38 -11.38
C TYR A 155 8.80 6.82 -11.66
N ALA A 156 7.87 5.88 -11.84
CA ALA A 156 6.45 6.20 -11.99
C ALA A 156 5.87 6.88 -10.75
N LEU A 157 6.19 6.37 -9.54
CA LEU A 157 5.75 6.98 -8.28
C LEU A 157 6.39 8.36 -8.04
N ARG A 158 7.64 8.56 -8.49
CA ARG A 158 8.28 9.89 -8.45
C ARG A 158 7.56 10.86 -9.37
N ALA A 159 7.41 10.52 -10.65
CA ALA A 159 6.70 11.35 -11.61
C ALA A 159 5.24 11.63 -11.20
N LEU A 160 4.57 10.66 -10.54
CA LEU A 160 3.21 10.85 -10.04
C LEU A 160 3.16 11.85 -8.89
N ARG A 161 4.12 11.79 -7.94
CA ARG A 161 4.21 12.77 -6.86
C ARG A 161 4.46 14.17 -7.41
N ASP A 162 5.45 14.31 -8.30
CA ASP A 162 5.80 15.61 -8.89
C ASP A 162 4.57 16.21 -9.61
N ALA A 163 3.82 15.39 -10.36
CA ALA A 163 2.58 15.81 -11.02
C ALA A 163 1.44 16.17 -10.05
N LEU A 164 1.37 15.56 -8.86
CA LEU A 164 0.37 15.85 -7.83
C LEU A 164 0.72 17.11 -7.04
N GLU A 165 2.01 17.37 -6.77
CA GLU A 165 2.51 18.61 -6.15
C GLU A 165 2.22 19.81 -7.04
N GLU A 166 2.51 19.72 -8.35
CA GLU A 166 2.16 20.78 -9.33
C GLU A 166 0.66 21.12 -9.35
N ARG A 167 -0.18 20.16 -8.96
CA ARG A 167 -1.65 20.30 -8.93
C ARG A 167 -2.21 20.65 -7.56
N GLY A 168 -1.35 20.85 -6.56
CA GLY A 168 -1.74 21.21 -5.19
C GLY A 168 -2.49 20.10 -4.43
N VAL A 169 -2.32 18.83 -4.84
CA VAL A 169 -2.99 17.68 -4.19
C VAL A 169 -2.22 17.19 -2.97
N THR A 170 -0.90 17.40 -2.96
CA THR A 170 0.00 17.05 -1.85
C THR A 170 0.81 18.28 -1.44
N GLU A 171 0.90 18.54 -0.13
CA GLU A 171 1.86 19.50 0.43
C GLU A 171 3.28 18.88 0.44
N PRO A 172 4.34 19.70 0.29
CA PRO A 172 5.74 19.25 0.26
C PRO A 172 6.23 18.61 1.57
#